data_AF-A0A4Q1VNN8-F1
#
_entry.id   AF-A0A4Q1VNN8-F1
#
_cell.length_a   1.000
_cell.length_b   1.000
_cell.length_c   1.000
_cell.angle_alpha   90.00
_cell.angle_beta   90.00
_cell.angle_gamma   90.00
#
_symmetry.space_group_name_H-M   'P 1'
#
loop_
_entity.id
_entity.type
_entity.pdbx_description
1 polymer ?
#
loop_
_entity_poly.entity_id
_entity_poly.type
_entity_poly.pdbx_seq_one_letter_code
_entity_poly.pdbx_strand_id
1 'polypeptide(L)' 'MQGQSRPLLRVISWLRAVRVLLIAPDPAPREASPLLILMVVVLALLLAILEVELHSADLQSLGLMGDAFSIDPVFKSP' A
#
# COMPACT_ATOMS: atom_id res chain seq x y z
N MET A 1 -23.45 -8.07 13.46
CA MET A 1 -22.12 -7.47 13.22
C MET A 1 -21.42 -8.15 12.03
N GLN A 2 -21.88 -7.93 10.79
CA GLN A 2 -21.41 -8.66 9.58
C GLN A 2 -21.21 -7.72 8.35
N GLY A 3 -20.76 -6.48 8.57
CA GLY A 3 -20.79 -5.44 7.53
C GLY A 3 -19.50 -5.19 6.75
N GLN A 4 -18.32 -5.58 7.27
CA GLN A 4 -17.07 -4.94 6.83
C GLN A 4 -15.94 -5.92 6.44
N SER A 5 -16.23 -7.22 6.28
CA SER A 5 -15.23 -8.23 5.90
C SER A 5 -15.14 -8.48 4.39
N ARG A 6 -16.15 -8.06 3.62
CA ARG A 6 -16.22 -8.28 2.17
C ARG A 6 -15.07 -7.63 1.36
N PRO A 7 -14.65 -6.38 1.62
CA PRO A 7 -13.56 -5.78 0.85
C PRO A 7 -12.22 -6.44 1.19
N LEU A 8 -11.96 -6.73 2.46
CA LEU A 8 -10.71 -7.33 2.92
C LEU A 8 -10.52 -8.76 2.37
N LEU A 9 -11.58 -9.57 2.38
CA LEU A 9 -11.55 -10.91 1.77
C LEU A 9 -11.32 -10.86 0.25
N ARG A 10 -11.82 -9.81 -0.42
CA ARG A 10 -11.60 -9.59 -1.86
C ARG A 10 -10.17 -9.17 -2.17
N VAL A 11 -9.57 -8.34 -1.32
CA VAL A 11 -8.16 -7.97 -1.42
C VAL A 11 -7.27 -9.20 -1.18
N ILE A 12 -7.58 -10.02 -0.17
CA ILE A 12 -6.84 -11.25 0.13
C ILE A 12 -6.96 -12.27 -1.01
N SER A 13 -8.14 -12.45 -1.59
CA SER A 13 -8.33 -13.37 -2.72
C SER A 13 -7.59 -12.89 -3.97
N TRP A 14 -7.58 -11.58 -4.22
CA TRP A 14 -6.82 -10.98 -5.30
C TRP A 14 -5.31 -11.13 -5.12
N LEU A 15 -4.80 -10.85 -3.92
CA LEU A 15 -3.39 -11.07 -3.55
C LEU A 15 -3.00 -12.55 -3.72
N ARG A 16 -3.88 -13.48 -3.32
CA ARG A 16 -3.63 -14.92 -3.49
C ARG A 16 -3.59 -15.31 -4.97
N ALA A 17 -4.51 -14.80 -5.80
CA ALA A 17 -4.53 -15.06 -7.23
C ALA A 17 -3.26 -14.54 -7.92
N VAL A 18 -2.80 -13.34 -7.55
CA VAL A 18 -1.54 -12.76 -8.05
C VAL A 18 -0.34 -13.62 -7.64
N ARG A 19 -0.28 -14.10 -6.40
CA ARG A 19 0.79 -15.03 -5.96
C ARG A 19 0.77 -16.34 -6.73
N VAL A 20 -0.40 -16.92 -6.98
CA VAL A 20 -0.52 -18.17 -7.77
C VAL A 20 -0.04 -17.95 -9.20
N LEU A 21 -0.35 -16.79 -9.80
CA LEU A 21 0.14 -16.42 -11.12
C LEU A 21 1.67 -16.23 -11.16
N LEU A 22 2.26 -15.67 -10.10
CA LEU A 22 3.72 -15.50 -9.96
C LEU A 22 4.48 -16.80 -9.68
N ILE A 23 3.82 -17.82 -9.09
CA ILE A 23 4.41 -19.12 -8.73
C ILE A 23 4.20 -20.15 -9.85
N ALA A 24 3.30 -19.90 -10.80
CA ALA A 24 3.10 -20.76 -11.95
C ALA A 24 4.45 -20.95 -12.68
N PRO A 25 4.93 -22.20 -12.86
CA PRO A 25 6.19 -22.46 -13.54
C PRO A 25 6.09 -21.90 -14.96
N ASP A 26 6.90 -20.89 -15.26
CA ASP A 26 6.99 -20.35 -16.61
C ASP A 26 7.54 -21.47 -17.51
N PRO A 27 6.83 -21.89 -18.59
CA PRO A 27 7.32 -22.96 -19.47
C PRO A 27 8.58 -22.57 -20.27
N ALA A 28 9.03 -21.31 -20.18
CA ALA A 28 10.31 -20.83 -20.69
C ALA A 28 10.78 -19.66 -19.83
N PRO A 29 12.08 -19.37 -19.69
CA PRO A 29 12.55 -18.15 -19.02
C PRO A 29 12.18 -16.96 -19.90
N ARG A 30 10.94 -16.46 -19.77
CA ARG A 30 10.50 -15.26 -20.47
C ARG A 30 11.03 -14.08 -19.67
N GLU A 31 12.23 -13.63 -20.03
CA GLU A 31 12.81 -12.36 -19.57
C GLU A 31 11.70 -11.30 -19.54
N ALA A 32 11.28 -10.91 -18.32
CA ALA A 32 10.24 -9.90 -18.17
C ALA A 32 10.78 -8.59 -18.75
N SER A 33 9.99 -7.92 -19.58
CA SER A 33 10.41 -6.64 -20.15
C SER A 33 10.79 -5.67 -19.02
N PRO A 34 12.00 -5.08 -19.02
CA PRO A 34 12.45 -4.16 -17.97
C PRO A 34 11.47 -3.00 -17.73
N LEU A 35 10.76 -2.57 -18.78
CA LEU A 35 9.73 -1.55 -18.70
C LEU A 35 8.52 -2.01 -17.87
N LEU A 36 8.09 -3.27 -18.02
CA LEU A 36 6.99 -3.82 -17.23
C LEU A 36 7.38 -3.94 -15.75
N ILE A 37 8.64 -4.30 -15.46
CA ILE A 37 9.16 -4.30 -14.09
C ILE A 37 9.10 -2.89 -13.50
N LEU A 38 9.60 -1.89 -14.23
CA LEU A 38 9.54 -0.50 -13.81
C LEU A 38 8.10 -0.03 -13.55
N MET A 39 7.17 -0.36 -14.45
CA MET A 39 5.75 -0.02 -14.29
C MET A 39 5.13 -0.66 -13.04
N VAL A 40 5.44 -1.93 -12.76
CA VAL A 40 4.96 -2.60 -11.55
C VAL A 40 5.52 -1.93 -10.29
N VAL A 41 6.80 -1.57 -10.29
CA VAL A 41 7.43 -0.85 -9.16
C VAL A 41 6.78 0.51 -8.94
N VAL A 42 6.58 1.30 -9.99
CA VAL A 42 5.92 2.61 -9.91
C VAL A 42 4.48 2.46 -9.42
N LEU A 43 3.73 1.51 -9.96
CA LEU A 43 2.34 1.30 -9.55
C LEU A 43 2.26 0.84 -8.09
N ALA A 44 3.14 -0.06 -7.65
CA ALA A 44 3.22 -0.50 -6.26
C ALA A 44 3.55 0.67 -5.32
N LEU A 45 4.47 1.55 -5.72
CA LEU A 45 4.81 2.74 -4.96
C LEU A 45 3.63 3.70 -4.83
N LEU A 46 2.92 3.97 -5.93
CA LEU A 46 1.74 4.84 -5.92
C LEU A 46 0.61 4.28 -5.04
N LEU A 47 0.38 2.96 -5.11
CA LEU A 47 -0.60 2.29 -4.25
C LEU A 47 -0.20 2.37 -2.78
N ALA A 48 1.08 2.21 -2.45
CA ALA A 48 1.55 2.36 -1.08
C ALA A 48 1.33 3.78 -0.54
N ILE A 49 1.61 4.81 -1.34
CA ILE A 49 1.35 6.20 -0.98
C ILE A 49 -0.15 6.42 -0.74
N LEU A 50 -1.00 5.92 -1.64
CA LEU A 50 -2.46 6.03 -1.51
C LEU A 50 -2.98 5.34 -0.24
N GLU A 51 -2.45 4.16 0.08
CA GLU A 51 -2.85 3.40 1.27
C GLU A 51 -2.45 4.13 2.56
N VAL A 52 -1.26 4.74 2.60
CA VAL A 52 -0.78 5.57 3.71
C VAL A 52 -1.67 6.80 3.88
N GLU A 53 -2.04 7.47 2.79
CA GLU A 53 -2.94 8.63 2.82
C GLU A 53 -4.33 8.25 3.35
N LEU A 54 -4.88 7.12 2.88
CA LEU A 54 -6.19 6.61 3.30
C LEU A 54 -6.24 6.27 4.80
N HIS A 55 -5.14 5.76 5.35
CA HIS A 55 -5.02 5.38 6.76
C HIS A 55 -4.27 6.43 7.60
N SER A 56 -4.09 7.64 7.07
CA SER A 56 -3.30 8.69 7.70
C SER A 56 -3.77 9.02 9.12
N ALA A 57 -5.07 9.07 9.37
CA ALA A 57 -5.64 9.30 10.70
C ALA A 57 -5.27 8.18 11.70
N ASP A 58 -5.34 6.92 11.26
CA ASP A 58 -4.97 5.78 12.10
C ASP A 58 -3.47 5.77 12.37
N LEU A 59 -2.65 6.06 11.35
CA LEU A 59 -1.19 6.18 11.48
C LEU A 59 -0.78 7.33 12.41
N GLN A 60 -1.49 8.47 12.36
CA GLN A 60 -1.31 9.57 13.31
C GLN A 60 -1.68 9.15 14.74
N SER A 61 -2.78 8.42 14.92
CA SER A 61 -3.19 7.92 16.25
C SER A 61 -2.16 6.96 16.87
N LEU A 62 -1.44 6.22 16.03
CA LEU A 62 -0.35 5.32 16.42
C LEU A 62 0.99 6.05 16.61
N GLY A 63 1.06 7.36 16.35
CA GLY A 63 2.30 8.13 16.40
C GLY A 63 3.29 7.80 15.27
N LEU A 64 2.84 7.08 14.24
CA LEU A 64 3.65 6.66 13.08
C LEU A 64 3.68 7.72 11.98
N MET A 65 2.84 8.74 12.10
CA MET A 65 2.77 9.89 11.20
C MET A 65 2.79 11.15 12.05
N GLY A 66 3.74 12.05 11.77
CA GLY A 66 3.80 13.35 12.43
C GLY A 66 2.55 14.16 12.10
N ASP A 67 2.05 14.93 13.06
CA ASP A 67 1.02 15.92 12.76
C ASP A 67 1.67 16.97 11.85
N ALA A 68 1.38 16.87 10.55
CA ALA A 68 1.97 17.72 9.51
C ALA A 68 1.70 19.22 9.74
N PHE A 69 0.83 19.56 10.70
CA PHE A 69 0.47 20.92 11.07
C PHE A 69 0.66 21.26 12.56
N SER A 70 1.17 20.36 13.40
CA SER A 70 1.50 20.69 14.79
C SER A 70 2.85 21.38 14.84
N ILE A 71 2.83 22.68 14.58
CA ILE A 71 3.89 23.56 15.08
C ILE A 71 3.91 23.36 16.60
N ASP A 72 5.00 22.78 17.09
CA ASP A 72 5.23 22.59 18.53
C ASP A 72 4.88 23.93 19.22
N PRO A 73 3.97 23.93 20.21
CA PRO A 73 3.52 25.16 20.86
C PRO A 73 4.66 25.97 21.48
N VAL A 74 5.85 25.39 21.66
CA VAL A 74 7.08 26.12 22.02
C VAL A 74 7.44 27.21 20.99
N PHE A 75 7.06 27.04 19.72
CA PHE A 75 7.24 28.02 18.65
C PHE A 75 6.03 28.95 18.46
N LYS A 76 4.95 28.80 19.25
CA LYS A 76 3.77 29.70 19.25
C LYS A 76 3.92 30.94 20.15
N SER A 77 5.10 31.13 20.73
CA SER A 77 5.59 32.31 21.48
C SER A 77 4.81 32.70 22.76
N PRO A 78 5.37 33.60 23.59
CA PRO A 78 4.62 34.72 24.15
C PRO A 78 4.52 35.89 23.16
#